data_AF-A0A3D2NK36-F1
#
_entry.id   AF-A0A3D2NK36-F1
#
_cell.length_a   1.000
_cell.length_b   1.000
_cell.length_c   1.000
_cell.angle_alpha   90.00
_cell.angle_beta   90.00
_cell.angle_gamma   90.00
#
_symmetry.space_group_name_H-M   'P 1'
#
loop_
_entity.id
_entity.type
_entity.pdbx_description
1 polymer ?
#
loop_
_entity_poly.entity_id
_entity_poly.type
_entity_poly.pdbx_seq_one_letter_code
_entity_poly.pdbx_strand_id
1 'polypeptide(L)' 'MSKVLVLFAAGSEELETVTIVNILRRAGISVTLAGLGAGALRGSRNIQLLPDTTLDAVL' A
#
# COMPACT_ATOMS: atom_id res chain seq x y z
N MET A 1 -13.50 -13.58 -7.39
CA MET A 1 -12.10 -13.13 -7.24
C MET A 1 -12.03 -12.23 -6.03
N SER A 2 -11.11 -12.52 -5.10
CA SER A 2 -10.91 -11.70 -3.89
C SER A 2 -10.17 -10.42 -4.24
N LYS A 3 -10.59 -9.30 -3.65
CA LYS A 3 -9.94 -7.99 -3.76
C LYS A 3 -9.54 -7.51 -2.37
N VAL A 4 -8.34 -6.93 -2.25
CA VAL A 4 -7.81 -6.41 -0.98
C VAL A 4 -7.32 -4.98 -1.18
N LEU A 5 -7.72 -4.10 -0.27
CA LEU A 5 -7.20 -2.75 -0.14
C LEU A 5 -6.19 -2.74 1.02
N VAL A 6 -4.97 -2.30 0.74
CA VAL A 6 -3.93 -2.07 1.76
C VAL A 6 -3.70 -0.57 1.86
N LEU A 7 -3.78 -0.02 3.07
CA LEU A 7 -3.57 1.40 3.29
C LEU A 7 -2.12 1.68 3.68
N PHE A 8 -1.57 2.78 3.17
CA PHE A 8 -0.26 3.28 3.55
C PHE A 8 -0.32 4.77 3.85
N ALA A 9 0.27 5.17 4.97
CA ALA A 9 0.34 6.55 5.40
C ALA A 9 1.79 6.94 5.69
N ALA A 10 2.05 8.25 5.76
CA ALA A 10 3.34 8.72 6.23
C ALA A 10 3.61 8.20 7.66
N GLY A 11 4.78 7.61 7.87
CA GLY A 11 5.16 6.98 9.14
C GLY A 11 4.70 5.52 9.33
N SER A 12 3.97 4.92 8.39
CA SER A 12 3.66 3.48 8.40
C SER A 12 4.92 2.61 8.28
N GLU A 13 4.89 1.39 8.83
CA GLU A 13 5.97 0.43 8.71
C GLU A 13 6.01 -0.16 7.28
N GLU A 14 7.13 0.05 6.59
CA GLU A 14 7.25 -0.22 5.15
C GLU A 14 7.42 -1.70 4.83
N LEU A 15 8.15 -2.44 5.68
CA LEU A 15 8.37 -3.87 5.52
C LEU A 15 7.06 -4.65 5.68
N GLU A 16 6.24 -4.34 6.70
CA GLU A 16 4.92 -4.93 6.94
C GLU A 16 3.99 -4.69 5.75
N THR A 17 3.98 -3.44 5.24
CA THR A 17 3.19 -3.04 4.07
C THR A 17 3.58 -3.84 2.83
N VAL A 18 4.88 -3.84 2.47
CA VAL A 18 5.38 -4.55 1.28
C VAL A 18 5.21 -6.06 1.41
N THR A 19 5.37 -6.61 2.62
CA THR A 19 5.26 -8.05 2.88
C THR A 19 3.86 -8.56 2.55
N ILE A 20 2.81 -7.92 3.07
CA ILE A 20 1.43 -8.33 2.80
C ILE A 20 1.07 -8.11 1.33
N VAL A 21 1.41 -6.95 0.76
CA VAL A 21 1.15 -6.67 -0.66
C VAL A 21 1.80 -7.73 -1.56
N ASN A 22 3.07 -8.06 -1.32
CA ASN A 22 3.81 -9.04 -2.10
C ASN A 22 3.22 -10.45 -2.00
N ILE A 23 2.94 -10.92 -0.78
CA ILE A 23 2.39 -12.28 -0.56
C ILE A 23 1.03 -12.43 -1.24
N LEU A 24 0.12 -11.47 -1.05
CA LEU A 24 -1.23 -11.54 -1.61
C LEU A 24 -1.21 -11.48 -3.15
N ARG A 25 -0.36 -10.62 -3.74
CA ARG A 25 -0.17 -10.58 -5.20
C ARG A 25 0.37 -11.91 -5.75
N ARG A 26 1.35 -12.53 -5.07
CA ARG A 26 1.87 -13.87 -5.44
C ARG A 26 0.83 -14.99 -5.32
N ALA A 27 -0.17 -14.81 -4.45
CA ALA A 27 -1.31 -15.72 -4.33
C ALA A 27 -2.40 -15.49 -5.39
N GLY A 28 -2.20 -14.58 -6.35
CA GLY A 28 -3.18 -14.25 -7.39
C GLY A 28 -4.34 -13.37 -6.93
N ILE A 29 -4.21 -12.71 -5.76
CA ILE A 29 -5.21 -11.79 -5.24
C ILE A 29 -5.01 -10.41 -5.87
N SER A 30 -6.10 -9.74 -6.24
CA SER A 30 -6.06 -8.35 -6.71
C SER A 30 -5.87 -7.42 -5.51
N VAL A 31 -4.70 -6.78 -5.41
CA VAL A 31 -4.32 -5.90 -4.30
C VAL A 31 -4.08 -4.49 -4.80
N THR A 32 -4.78 -3.53 -4.20
CA THR A 32 -4.56 -2.10 -4.37
C THR A 32 -3.89 -1.55 -3.12
N LEU A 33 -2.70 -0.98 -3.27
CA LEU A 33 -2.04 -0.18 -2.24
C LEU A 33 -2.52 1.27 -2.37
N ALA A 34 -3.28 1.77 -1.40
CA ALA A 34 -3.80 3.13 -1.40
C ALA A 34 -3.10 4.01 -0.35
N GLY A 35 -2.63 5.17 -0.80
CA GLY A 35 -2.03 6.19 0.04
C GLY A 35 -3.09 7.06 0.73
N LEU A 36 -2.85 7.45 1.97
CA LEU A 36 -3.62 8.52 2.64
C LEU A 36 -3.20 9.93 2.17
N GLY A 37 -2.22 10.02 1.29
CA GLY A 37 -1.79 11.24 0.59
C GLY A 37 -1.34 10.91 -0.83
N ALA A 38 -1.21 11.95 -1.66
CA ALA A 38 -0.78 11.78 -3.05
C ALA A 38 0.73 11.57 -3.18
N GLY A 39 1.13 10.80 -4.20
CA GLY A 39 2.53 10.57 -4.54
C GLY A 39 3.26 9.62 -3.57
N ALA A 40 4.58 9.73 -3.55
CA ALA A 40 5.41 8.89 -2.68
C ALA A 40 5.25 9.31 -1.21
N LEU A 41 4.97 8.34 -0.34
CA LEU A 41 4.83 8.53 1.09
C LEU A 41 6.05 7.92 1.80
N ARG A 42 6.58 8.63 2.80
CA ARG A 42 7.71 8.18 3.61
C ARG A 42 7.22 7.39 4.81
N GLY A 43 7.67 6.16 4.97
CA GLY A 43 7.35 5.35 6.15
C GLY A 43 8.28 5.59 7.34
N SER A 44 8.13 4.74 8.35
CA SER A 44 8.78 4.85 9.66
C SER A 44 10.32 4.77 9.61
N ARG A 45 10.89 4.10 8.60
CA ARG A 45 12.33 3.86 8.44
C ARG A 45 12.93 4.63 7.27
N ASN A 46 12.31 5.76 6.91
CA ASN A 46 12.73 6.65 5.83
C ASN A 46 12.69 6.01 4.43
N ILE A 47 12.02 4.88 4.26
CA ILE A 47 11.76 4.28 2.95
C ILE A 47 10.54 4.97 2.35
N GLN A 48 10.57 5.23 1.05
CA GLN A 48 9.45 5.79 0.34
C GLN A 48 8.73 4.69 -0.44
N LEU A 49 7.41 4.62 -0.29
CA LEU A 49 6.56 3.80 -1.15
C LEU A 49 5.70 4.73 -2.00
N LEU A 50 5.54 4.39 -3.27
CA LEU A 50 4.57 5.01 -4.17
C LEU A 50 3.34 4.08 -4.22
N PRO A 51 2.21 4.46 -3.59
CA PRO A 51 0.96 3.71 -3.68
C PRO A 51 0.43 3.69 -5.12
N ASP A 52 -0.43 2.71 -5.42
CA ASP A 52 -1.08 2.58 -6.73
C ASP A 52 -2.05 3.76 -6.96
N THR A 53 -2.67 4.27 -5.90
CA THR A 53 -3.67 5.35 -5.92
C THR A 53 -3.83 5.98 -4.52
N THR A 54 -4.69 6.98 -4.37
CA THR A 54 -5.10 7.54 -3.06
C THR A 54 -6.34 6.83 -2.51
N LEU A 55 -6.54 6.86 -1.19
CA LEU A 55 -7.76 6.34 -0.55
C LEU A 55 -9.02 7.01 -1.12
N ASP A 56 -8.99 8.34 -1.29
CA ASP A 56 -10.13 9.11 -1.81
C ASP A 56 -10.54 8.69 -3.24
N ALA A 57 -9.62 8.15 -4.03
CA ALA A 57 -9.90 7.70 -5.40
C ALA A 57 -10.51 6.29 -5.48
N VAL A 58 -10.57 5.57 -4.36
CA VAL A 58 -11.13 4.20 -4.26
C VAL A 58 -12.27 4.07 -3.26
N LEU A 59 -12.62 5.16 -2.57
CA LEU A 59 -13.89 5.33 -1.86
C LEU A 59 -15.02 5.64 -2.86
#